data_AF-A0A9P9IH94-F1
#
_entry.id   AF-A0A9P9IH94-F1
#
_cell.length_a   1.000
_cell.length_b   1.000
_cell.length_c   1.000
_cell.angle_alpha   90.00
_cell.angle_beta   90.00
_cell.angle_gamma   90.00
#
_symmetry.space_group_name_H-M   'P 1'
#
loop_
_entity.id
_entity.type
_entity.pdbx_description
1 polymer ?
#
loop_
_entity_poly.entity_id
_entity_poly.type
_entity_poly.pdbx_seq_one_letter_code
_entity_poly.pdbx_strand_id
1 'polypeptide(L)'
;MVSAKDSSTATKTDDESTETDESTKTAKKTTVEQSIIVVTIAVEPLTTTFTPPSSCGHLTQLASPGYALWLDEPQPAIGIKASDCYPSQFMKRYTSLVNESSSIAPLMSPLVCPKGWKTARQWDNGYIACCASGYNLAPPTVTSDTDRPAYGGTCYSPFTVGQTTTVPAYDTENVTATVEWVASSSLDQAYGHVIDGFALDLIVATTTTASTSLETTSEIPSDTPTTSASAAASSSGGSSKLSGGAIAGIVIGCLAVVGIVLSALFLLFRRRKSVPTEKHVGELDGDPHQEFEVHGSPANSGLASSMTATENRYYTGSVPPSEMVSNEVSTMGRPSDAITNPLSPEVAALRNGRSQRAELDSGWKGY
;
A
#
# COMPACT_ATOMS: atom_id res chain seq x y z
N MET A 1 -63.26 -10.03 25.74
CA MET A 1 -63.70 -8.69 25.28
C MET A 1 -62.53 -8.03 24.57
N VAL A 2 -62.79 -7.42 23.40
CA VAL A 2 -61.86 -6.66 22.54
C VAL A 2 -60.89 -7.56 21.74
N SER A 3 -60.68 -7.46 20.43
CA SER A 3 -61.38 -6.83 19.30
C SER A 3 -60.77 -7.45 18.04
N ALA A 4 -61.59 -7.71 17.02
CA ALA A 4 -61.15 -8.02 15.67
C ALA A 4 -60.61 -6.76 14.98
N LYS A 5 -59.62 -6.93 14.08
CA LYS A 5 -59.32 -5.94 13.05
C LYS A 5 -58.76 -6.62 11.80
N ASP A 6 -59.64 -6.73 10.80
CA ASP A 6 -59.31 -6.85 9.38
C ASP A 6 -58.58 -5.60 8.89
N SER A 7 -57.77 -5.73 7.83
CA SER A 7 -58.13 -5.21 6.50
C SER A 7 -56.96 -4.66 5.67
N SER A 8 -56.87 -5.24 4.46
CA SER A 8 -56.54 -4.67 3.15
C SER A 8 -55.13 -4.21 2.77
N THR A 9 -54.56 -5.05 1.90
CA THR A 9 -53.68 -4.79 0.76
C THR A 9 -54.19 -3.69 -0.18
N ALA A 10 -53.29 -2.86 -0.71
CA ALA A 10 -53.47 -2.13 -1.96
C ALA A 10 -52.08 -1.87 -2.60
N THR A 11 -51.78 -2.61 -3.66
CA THR A 11 -50.59 -2.43 -4.51
C THR A 11 -50.97 -1.48 -5.65
N LYS A 12 -50.28 -0.35 -5.78
CA LYS A 12 -50.48 0.62 -6.85
C LYS A 12 -49.43 0.39 -7.93
N THR A 13 -49.91 -0.05 -9.09
CA THR A 13 -49.19 -0.15 -10.36
C THR A 13 -49.27 1.22 -11.02
N ASP A 14 -48.15 1.86 -11.31
CA ASP A 14 -48.10 3.04 -12.18
C ASP A 14 -47.31 2.65 -13.45
N ASP A 15 -48.04 2.69 -14.57
CA ASP A 15 -47.57 2.62 -15.95
C ASP A 15 -46.69 3.83 -16.26
N GLU A 16 -45.47 3.61 -16.77
CA GLU A 16 -44.63 4.67 -17.35
C GLU A 16 -44.53 4.50 -18.87
N SER A 17 -45.26 5.38 -19.55
CA SER A 17 -45.34 5.52 -21.00
C SER A 17 -44.02 6.01 -21.60
N THR A 18 -43.52 5.25 -22.59
CA THR A 18 -42.32 5.55 -23.38
C THR A 18 -42.64 6.57 -24.47
N GLU A 19 -42.14 7.79 -24.34
CA GLU A 19 -42.19 8.81 -25.40
C GLU A 19 -40.78 8.93 -26.03
N THR A 20 -40.71 8.69 -27.34
CA THR A 20 -39.46 8.63 -28.11
C THR A 20 -39.30 9.96 -28.81
N ASP A 21 -38.45 10.84 -28.28
CA ASP A 21 -38.19 12.15 -28.89
C ASP A 21 -36.76 12.21 -29.46
N GLU A 22 -36.71 12.26 -30.80
CA GLU A 22 -35.51 12.26 -31.63
C GLU A 22 -34.91 13.68 -31.67
N SER A 23 -34.15 14.05 -30.65
CA SER A 23 -33.49 15.35 -30.58
C SER A 23 -32.02 15.29 -31.00
N THR A 24 -31.72 15.99 -32.10
CA THR A 24 -30.40 16.15 -32.70
C THR A 24 -29.43 16.82 -31.71
N LYS A 25 -28.54 16.03 -31.09
CA LYS A 25 -27.53 16.50 -30.12
C LYS A 25 -26.32 17.13 -30.82
N THR A 26 -26.27 18.46 -30.82
CA THR A 26 -25.05 19.24 -31.01
C THR A 26 -24.07 18.93 -29.87
N ALA A 27 -23.00 18.19 -30.16
CA ALA A 27 -21.97 17.82 -29.20
C ALA A 27 -21.18 19.07 -28.74
N LYS A 28 -21.66 19.70 -27.67
CA LYS A 28 -20.94 20.76 -26.95
C LYS A 28 -19.70 20.12 -26.33
N LYS A 29 -18.53 20.45 -26.86
CA LYS A 29 -17.22 20.02 -26.35
C LYS A 29 -17.05 20.58 -24.93
N THR A 30 -17.46 19.81 -23.93
CA THR A 30 -17.21 20.10 -22.52
C THR A 30 -15.73 19.87 -22.28
N THR A 31 -14.96 20.96 -22.32
CA THR A 31 -13.59 20.98 -21.80
C THR A 31 -13.69 20.71 -20.30
N VAL A 32 -13.40 19.48 -19.89
CA VAL A 32 -13.24 19.13 -18.48
C VAL A 32 -11.96 19.83 -18.04
N GLU A 33 -12.12 20.94 -17.34
CA GLU A 33 -11.04 21.65 -16.68
C GLU A 33 -10.51 20.71 -15.58
N GLN A 34 -9.38 20.06 -15.86
CA GLN A 34 -8.71 19.23 -14.87
C GLN A 34 -8.17 20.16 -13.79
N SER A 35 -8.87 20.20 -12.65
CA SER A 35 -8.40 20.88 -11.46
C SER A 35 -7.11 20.20 -10.98
N ILE A 36 -6.00 20.91 -11.09
CA ILE A 36 -4.72 20.49 -10.53
C ILE A 36 -4.86 20.53 -9.00
N ILE A 37 -4.97 19.37 -8.37
CA ILE A 37 -4.95 19.25 -6.91
C ILE A 37 -3.49 19.42 -6.46
N VAL A 38 -3.14 20.60 -5.96
CA VAL A 38 -1.84 20.82 -5.30
C VAL A 38 -1.92 20.16 -3.93
N VAL A 39 -1.29 19.00 -3.79
CA VAL A 39 -1.19 18.29 -2.50
C VAL A 39 -0.08 18.95 -1.68
N THR A 40 -0.46 19.76 -0.70
CA THR A 40 0.49 20.33 0.27
C THR A 40 1.01 19.22 1.18
N ILE A 41 2.31 18.93 1.12
CA ILE A 41 2.95 17.94 1.99
C ILE A 41 2.95 18.49 3.43
N ALA A 42 2.29 17.77 4.34
CA ALA A 42 2.37 18.09 5.76
C ALA A 42 3.69 17.58 6.33
N VAL A 43 4.45 18.48 6.95
CA VAL A 43 5.69 18.16 7.67
C VAL A 43 5.40 18.20 9.16
N GLU A 44 5.71 17.12 9.88
CA GLU A 44 5.56 17.06 11.33
C GLU A 44 6.86 16.54 11.98
N PRO A 45 7.31 17.11 13.11
CA PRO A 45 8.55 16.69 13.74
C PRO A 45 8.36 15.47 14.65
N LEU A 46 9.31 14.53 14.61
CA LEU A 46 9.46 13.43 15.56
C LEU A 46 10.88 13.46 16.13
N THR A 47 11.11 14.41 17.05
CA THR A 47 12.41 14.66 17.69
C THR A 47 12.77 13.65 18.78
N THR A 48 11.82 12.86 19.24
CA THR A 48 12.01 11.85 20.30
C THR A 48 11.60 10.46 19.81
N THR A 49 12.24 9.43 20.36
CA THR A 49 11.88 8.04 20.06
C THR A 49 10.49 7.74 20.62
N PHE A 50 9.51 7.60 19.73
CA PHE A 50 8.19 7.07 20.08
C PHE A 50 8.32 5.63 20.58
N THR A 51 7.70 5.30 21.71
CA THR A 51 7.65 3.93 22.24
C THR A 51 6.21 3.43 22.14
N PRO A 52 5.90 2.54 21.18
CA PRO A 52 4.56 1.98 21.09
C PRO A 52 4.22 1.17 22.35
N PRO A 53 2.94 1.14 22.76
CA PRO A 53 2.45 0.22 23.77
C PRO A 53 2.78 -1.24 23.43
N SER A 54 2.81 -2.11 24.44
CA SER A 54 3.03 -3.55 24.23
C SER A 54 1.88 -4.28 23.52
N SER A 55 0.73 -3.61 23.35
CA SER A 55 -0.41 -4.06 22.56
C SER A 55 -0.26 -3.75 21.07
N CYS A 56 0.92 -3.33 20.62
CA CYS A 56 1.25 -3.13 19.21
C CYS A 56 2.13 -4.29 18.72
N GLY A 57 2.35 -4.34 17.41
CA GLY A 57 3.02 -5.45 16.75
C GLY A 57 2.05 -6.58 16.38
N HIS A 58 0.76 -6.28 16.25
CA HIS A 58 -0.24 -7.25 15.83
C HIS A 58 -0.51 -7.11 14.34
N LEU A 59 -0.80 -8.24 13.68
CA LEU A 59 -1.20 -8.25 12.29
C LEU A 59 -2.71 -8.11 12.18
N THR A 60 -3.20 -7.25 11.31
CA THR A 60 -4.60 -7.11 10.95
C THR A 60 -4.81 -7.59 9.52
N GLN A 61 -5.92 -8.28 9.25
CA GLN A 61 -6.33 -8.61 7.89
C GLN A 61 -7.32 -7.56 7.40
N LEU A 62 -6.97 -6.88 6.31
CA LEU A 62 -7.85 -5.87 5.70
C LEU A 62 -9.00 -6.51 4.92
N ALA A 63 -10.04 -5.71 4.67
CA ALA A 63 -11.19 -6.13 3.87
C ALA A 63 -10.83 -6.37 2.38
N SER A 64 -11.81 -6.92 1.65
CA SER A 64 -11.77 -7.05 0.19
C SER A 64 -11.36 -5.74 -0.50
N PRO A 65 -10.60 -5.78 -1.61
CA PRO A 65 -10.22 -6.97 -2.39
C PRO A 65 -8.87 -7.59 -2.02
N GLY A 66 -8.08 -6.95 -1.14
CA GLY A 66 -6.68 -7.33 -0.93
C GLY A 66 -6.46 -8.43 0.09
N TYR A 67 -7.27 -8.50 1.14
CA TYR A 67 -7.10 -9.43 2.29
C TYR A 67 -5.66 -9.50 2.83
N ALA A 68 -4.90 -8.42 2.64
CA ALA A 68 -3.50 -8.34 3.00
C ALA A 68 -3.36 -8.26 4.53
N LEU A 69 -2.29 -8.88 5.04
CA LEU A 69 -1.94 -8.80 6.46
C LEU A 69 -1.04 -7.58 6.69
N TRP A 70 -1.47 -6.66 7.54
CA TRP A 70 -0.75 -5.42 7.85
C TRP A 70 -0.36 -5.37 9.32
N LEU A 71 0.88 -5.00 9.60
CA LEU A 71 1.37 -4.72 10.95
C LEU A 71 0.77 -3.40 11.40
N ASP A 72 -0.05 -3.48 12.45
CA ASP A 72 -0.71 -2.33 13.07
C ASP A 72 -1.30 -1.38 12.01
N GLU A 73 -2.21 -1.81 11.11
CA GLU A 73 -2.78 -0.87 10.12
C GLU A 73 -3.35 0.38 10.82
N PRO A 74 -2.89 1.62 10.52
CA PRO A 74 -3.34 2.83 11.19
C PRO A 74 -4.85 3.06 11.09
N GLN A 75 -5.47 2.59 10.00
CA GLN A 75 -6.91 2.69 9.78
C GLN A 75 -7.43 1.40 9.09
N PRO A 76 -7.68 0.32 9.84
CA PRO A 76 -8.01 -0.98 9.27
C PRO A 76 -9.42 -1.06 8.67
N ALA A 77 -10.33 -0.17 9.10
CA ALA A 77 -11.67 0.00 8.57
C ALA A 77 -12.11 1.46 8.66
N ILE A 78 -13.22 1.80 7.99
CA ILE A 78 -13.76 3.16 8.01
C ILE A 78 -14.15 3.54 9.45
N GLY A 79 -13.62 4.66 9.94
CA GLY A 79 -13.91 5.14 11.30
C GLY A 79 -13.11 4.47 12.42
N ILE A 80 -12.36 3.41 12.15
CA ILE A 80 -11.49 2.73 13.14
C ILE A 80 -10.06 3.21 12.95
N LYS A 81 -9.45 3.80 13.98
CA LYS A 81 -8.03 4.20 13.97
C LYS A 81 -7.24 3.44 15.04
N ALA A 82 -6.17 2.77 14.64
CA ALA A 82 -5.20 2.19 15.56
C ALA A 82 -4.15 3.25 15.97
N SER A 83 -4.61 4.33 16.60
CA SER A 83 -3.76 5.52 16.83
C SER A 83 -2.57 5.27 17.76
N ASP A 84 -2.68 4.30 18.65
CA ASP A 84 -1.77 4.17 19.78
C ASP A 84 -0.45 3.47 19.38
N CYS A 85 -0.39 2.83 18.21
CA CYS A 85 0.80 2.15 17.70
C CYS A 85 1.70 3.05 16.83
N TYR A 86 1.29 4.29 16.62
CA TYR A 86 2.05 5.28 15.86
C TYR A 86 2.26 6.56 16.67
N PRO A 87 3.29 7.36 16.34
CA PRO A 87 3.40 8.70 16.87
C PRO A 87 2.14 9.52 16.56
N SER A 88 1.66 10.30 17.52
CA SER A 88 0.46 11.12 17.34
C SER A 88 0.59 12.13 16.20
N GLN A 89 1.81 12.62 15.95
CA GLN A 89 2.16 13.50 14.83
C GLN A 89 1.93 12.81 13.48
N PHE A 90 2.26 11.52 13.38
CA PHE A 90 1.99 10.71 12.20
C PHE A 90 0.47 10.58 12.01
N MET A 91 -0.25 10.15 13.04
CA MET A 91 -1.69 9.92 12.96
C MET A 91 -2.53 11.19 12.71
N LYS A 92 -2.04 12.36 13.12
CA LYS A 92 -2.69 13.65 12.90
C LYS A 92 -2.81 14.00 11.40
N ARG A 93 -1.85 13.55 10.59
CA ARG A 93 -1.79 13.86 9.15
C ARG A 93 -1.99 12.64 8.26
N TYR A 94 -1.93 11.44 8.83
CA TYR A 94 -2.25 10.21 8.14
C TYR A 94 -3.70 10.24 7.64
N THR A 95 -3.87 10.00 6.34
CA THR A 95 -5.17 9.89 5.71
C THR A 95 -5.21 8.62 4.88
N SER A 96 -6.08 7.68 5.24
CA SER A 96 -6.41 6.55 4.37
C SER A 96 -7.40 7.01 3.31
N LEU A 97 -7.10 6.76 2.04
CA LEU A 97 -8.03 7.03 0.96
C LEU A 97 -8.93 5.80 0.81
N VAL A 98 -10.14 5.88 1.37
CA VAL A 98 -11.13 4.82 1.26
C VAL A 98 -11.35 4.46 -0.22
N ASN A 99 -11.23 3.18 -0.56
CA ASN A 99 -11.27 2.60 -1.91
C ASN A 99 -10.01 2.74 -2.77
N GLU A 100 -8.96 3.41 -2.28
CA GLU A 100 -7.65 3.33 -2.89
C GLU A 100 -6.75 2.44 -2.03
N SER A 101 -5.88 1.65 -2.66
CA SER A 101 -4.83 0.90 -1.95
C SER A 101 -3.70 1.82 -1.46
N SER A 102 -4.00 3.10 -1.21
CA SER A 102 -3.04 4.16 -1.01
C SER A 102 -3.38 4.98 0.23
N SER A 103 -2.36 5.36 0.98
CA SER A 103 -2.44 6.19 2.16
C SER A 103 -1.53 7.40 2.00
N ILE A 104 -1.98 8.55 2.47
CA ILE A 104 -1.16 9.77 2.53
C ILE A 104 -0.48 9.80 3.88
N ALA A 105 0.79 9.43 3.92
CA ALA A 105 1.64 9.54 5.10
C ALA A 105 2.35 10.91 5.15
N PRO A 106 2.36 11.59 6.31
CA PRO A 106 3.12 12.83 6.49
C PRO A 106 4.63 12.62 6.35
N LEU A 107 5.33 13.68 5.97
CA LEU A 107 6.79 13.72 6.02
C LEU A 107 7.23 14.00 7.47
N MET A 108 8.04 13.13 8.06
CA MET A 108 8.60 13.37 9.39
C MET A 108 9.90 14.18 9.29
N SER A 109 9.98 15.34 9.92
CA SER A 109 11.24 16.11 9.92
C SER A 109 11.36 17.03 11.14
N PRO A 110 12.37 16.84 12.01
CA PRO A 110 13.29 15.70 12.01
C PRO A 110 12.58 14.37 12.32
N LEU A 111 13.20 13.25 11.94
CA LEU A 111 12.74 11.89 12.18
C LEU A 111 13.75 11.10 13.01
N VAL A 112 13.25 10.49 14.07
CA VAL A 112 13.90 9.39 14.81
C VAL A 112 13.00 8.16 14.69
N CYS A 113 13.53 7.01 14.26
CA CYS A 113 12.72 5.80 14.14
C CYS A 113 12.13 5.39 15.51
N PRO A 114 10.86 4.94 15.56
CA PRO A 114 10.25 4.44 16.78
C PRO A 114 11.02 3.29 17.43
N LYS A 115 10.78 3.06 18.73
CA LYS A 115 11.32 1.89 19.43
C LYS A 115 10.75 0.61 18.81
N GLY A 116 11.62 -0.37 18.56
CA GLY A 116 11.27 -1.60 17.86
C GLY A 116 11.28 -1.46 16.34
N TRP A 117 11.61 -0.29 15.81
CA TRP A 117 11.81 -0.05 14.39
C TRP A 117 13.30 0.19 14.11
N LYS A 118 13.72 -0.05 12.87
CA LYS A 118 15.08 0.19 12.37
C LYS A 118 15.05 1.13 11.17
N THR A 119 16.12 1.88 10.98
CA THR A 119 16.39 2.56 9.71
C THR A 119 16.61 1.51 8.63
N ALA A 120 15.59 1.24 7.81
CA ALA A 120 15.63 0.23 6.76
C ALA A 120 16.43 0.71 5.56
N ARG A 121 16.43 2.02 5.30
CA ARG A 121 17.26 2.67 4.29
C ARG A 121 17.54 4.12 4.66
N GLN A 122 18.71 4.59 4.26
CA GLN A 122 19.16 5.99 4.38
C GLN A 122 19.68 6.46 3.02
N TRP A 123 19.41 7.72 2.71
CA TRP A 123 19.86 8.40 1.49
C TRP A 123 20.87 9.51 1.83
N ASP A 124 21.64 9.93 0.82
CA ASP A 124 22.75 10.88 0.99
C ASP A 124 22.30 12.28 1.45
N ASN A 125 21.06 12.67 1.14
CA ASN A 125 20.45 13.93 1.58
C ASN A 125 19.96 13.88 3.05
N GLY A 126 20.23 12.78 3.75
CA GLY A 126 19.82 12.56 5.13
C GLY A 126 18.37 12.13 5.32
N TYR A 127 17.65 11.87 4.23
CA TYR A 127 16.36 11.21 4.27
C TYR A 127 16.53 9.74 4.68
N ILE A 128 15.59 9.24 5.49
CA ILE A 128 15.57 7.88 6.02
C ILE A 128 14.16 7.31 5.93
N ALA A 129 14.10 5.97 5.88
CA ALA A 129 12.88 5.19 5.96
C ALA A 129 12.99 4.21 7.12
N CYS A 130 12.03 4.26 8.03
CA CYS A 130 11.93 3.37 9.17
C CYS A 130 10.94 2.24 8.88
N CYS A 131 11.33 1.00 9.20
CA CYS A 131 10.46 -0.17 9.21
C CYS A 131 10.52 -0.87 10.57
N ALA A 132 9.46 -1.58 10.94
CA ALA A 132 9.48 -2.45 12.12
C ALA A 132 10.65 -3.45 12.05
N SER A 133 11.19 -3.82 13.21
CA SER A 133 12.28 -4.80 13.27
C SER A 133 11.85 -6.13 12.66
N GLY A 134 12.71 -6.73 11.84
CA GLY A 134 12.39 -7.92 11.04
C GLY A 134 11.81 -7.63 9.66
N TYR A 135 11.31 -6.42 9.40
CA TYR A 135 10.79 -6.04 8.10
C TYR A 135 11.90 -5.49 7.19
N ASN A 136 11.73 -5.68 5.89
CA ASN A 136 12.53 -5.09 4.83
C ASN A 136 11.75 -3.97 4.14
N LEU A 137 12.44 -3.03 3.52
CA LEU A 137 11.82 -1.95 2.74
C LEU A 137 11.73 -2.35 1.27
N ALA A 138 10.51 -2.37 0.72
CA ALA A 138 10.26 -2.31 -0.71
C ALA A 138 10.01 -0.84 -1.10
N PRO A 139 10.96 -0.15 -1.76
CA PRO A 139 10.73 1.22 -2.23
C PRO A 139 9.64 1.23 -3.32
N PRO A 140 8.96 2.37 -3.54
CA PRO A 140 7.97 2.48 -4.60
C PRO A 140 8.61 2.27 -5.97
N THR A 141 7.91 1.61 -6.89
CA THR A 141 8.36 1.45 -8.28
C THR A 141 8.41 2.79 -9.02
N VAL A 142 7.52 3.70 -8.66
CA VAL A 142 7.45 5.07 -9.19
C VAL A 142 7.44 6.07 -8.03
N THR A 143 8.43 6.96 -8.00
CA THR A 143 8.50 8.03 -7.01
C THR A 143 7.64 9.20 -7.50
N SER A 144 6.51 9.46 -6.83
CA SER A 144 5.69 10.65 -7.09
C SER A 144 6.35 11.93 -6.57
N ASP A 145 7.24 11.80 -5.58
CA ASP A 145 8.01 12.87 -4.97
C ASP A 145 9.49 12.46 -4.94
N THR A 146 10.33 13.18 -5.69
CA THR A 146 11.77 12.90 -5.78
C THR A 146 12.52 13.20 -4.49
N ASP A 147 11.98 14.09 -3.64
CA ASP A 147 12.57 14.42 -2.35
C ASP A 147 12.18 13.41 -1.27
N ARG A 148 11.18 12.55 -1.56
CA ARG A 148 10.72 11.47 -0.69
C ARG A 148 10.82 10.10 -1.39
N PRO A 149 12.04 9.57 -1.59
CA PRO A 149 12.26 8.33 -2.33
C PRO A 149 11.67 7.07 -1.67
N ALA A 150 11.19 7.14 -0.43
CA ALA A 150 10.46 6.06 0.24
C ALA A 150 8.94 6.27 0.28
N TYR A 151 8.43 7.42 -0.16
CA TYR A 151 7.01 7.72 -0.11
C TYR A 151 6.22 6.83 -1.07
N GLY A 152 5.22 6.11 -0.53
CA GLY A 152 4.51 5.06 -1.25
C GLY A 152 5.25 3.71 -1.27
N GLY A 153 6.40 3.61 -0.59
CA GLY A 153 7.05 2.32 -0.31
C GLY A 153 6.27 1.52 0.73
N THR A 154 6.68 0.26 0.92
CA THR A 154 6.03 -0.65 1.87
C THR A 154 7.09 -1.43 2.63
N CYS A 155 6.93 -1.53 3.95
CA CYS A 155 7.71 -2.47 4.74
C CYS A 155 7.08 -3.87 4.59
N TYR A 156 7.88 -4.91 4.44
CA TYR A 156 7.36 -6.27 4.32
C TYR A 156 8.19 -7.29 5.10
N SER A 157 7.54 -8.36 5.56
CA SER A 157 8.17 -9.52 6.18
C SER A 157 7.59 -10.80 5.56
N PRO A 158 8.41 -11.68 4.96
CA PRO A 158 7.91 -12.92 4.38
C PRO A 158 7.44 -13.88 5.47
N PHE A 159 6.43 -14.69 5.16
CA PHE A 159 6.04 -15.83 5.99
C PHE A 159 6.76 -17.11 5.52
N THR A 160 6.90 -18.06 6.45
CA THR A 160 7.27 -19.43 6.08
C THR A 160 6.01 -20.21 5.73
N VAL A 161 6.02 -21.02 4.66
CA VAL A 161 4.87 -21.89 4.32
C VAL A 161 4.47 -22.75 5.52
N GLY A 162 3.20 -22.78 5.85
CA GLY A 162 2.63 -23.47 7.01
C GLY A 162 2.69 -22.67 8.32
N GLN A 163 3.31 -21.49 8.33
CA GLN A 163 3.27 -20.60 9.49
C GLN A 163 1.83 -20.15 9.73
N THR A 164 1.34 -20.38 10.96
CA THR A 164 0.04 -19.91 11.41
C THR A 164 0.19 -18.62 12.20
N THR A 165 -0.78 -17.72 12.06
CA THR A 165 -0.87 -16.49 12.87
C THR A 165 -2.33 -16.14 13.09
N THR A 166 -2.63 -15.53 14.24
CA THR A 166 -3.97 -15.10 14.59
C THR A 166 -4.12 -13.62 14.28
N VAL A 167 -5.10 -13.28 13.44
CA VAL A 167 -5.31 -11.91 12.97
C VAL A 167 -6.76 -11.47 13.15
N PRO A 168 -7.04 -10.29 13.73
CA PRO A 168 -8.33 -9.64 13.55
C PRO A 168 -8.55 -9.33 12.07
N ALA A 169 -9.64 -9.86 11.53
CA ALA A 169 -10.13 -9.59 10.19
C ALA A 169 -11.19 -8.50 10.24
N TYR A 170 -11.03 -7.52 9.35
CA TYR A 170 -11.93 -6.39 9.21
C TYR A 170 -12.77 -6.52 7.94
N ASP A 171 -14.03 -6.10 8.02
CA ASP A 171 -14.84 -5.75 6.86
C ASP A 171 -14.71 -4.23 6.57
N THR A 172 -15.60 -3.68 5.75
CA THR A 172 -15.56 -2.25 5.39
C THR A 172 -15.87 -1.32 6.56
N GLU A 173 -16.55 -1.81 7.59
CA GLU A 173 -17.10 -0.99 8.69
C GLU A 173 -16.50 -1.35 10.06
N ASN A 174 -16.26 -2.62 10.35
CA ASN A 174 -15.87 -3.09 11.70
C ASN A 174 -14.95 -4.31 11.68
N VAL A 175 -14.45 -4.67 12.88
CA VAL A 175 -13.84 -5.99 13.12
C VAL A 175 -14.92 -7.05 12.99
N THR A 176 -14.77 -7.97 12.06
CA THR A 176 -15.74 -9.04 11.83
C THR A 176 -15.45 -10.25 12.72
N ALA A 177 -14.18 -10.65 12.82
CA ALA A 177 -13.75 -11.82 13.58
C ALA A 177 -12.24 -11.82 13.83
N THR A 178 -11.79 -12.63 14.78
CA THR A 178 -10.38 -13.05 14.86
C THR A 178 -10.25 -14.40 14.17
N VAL A 179 -9.38 -14.50 13.17
CA VAL A 179 -9.19 -15.72 12.36
C VAL A 179 -7.77 -16.25 12.50
N GLU A 180 -7.63 -17.57 12.45
CA GLU A 180 -6.33 -18.21 12.25
C GLU A 180 -6.02 -18.21 10.76
N TRP A 181 -4.97 -17.50 10.37
CA TRP A 181 -4.48 -17.45 9.00
C TRP A 181 -3.23 -18.31 8.88
N VAL A 182 -3.10 -19.04 7.77
CA VAL A 182 -1.98 -19.93 7.50
C VAL A 182 -1.33 -19.54 6.18
N ALA A 183 -0.01 -19.32 6.21
CA ALA A 183 0.76 -19.07 5.00
C ALA A 183 0.72 -20.30 4.10
N SER A 184 0.13 -20.14 2.93
CA SER A 184 -0.03 -21.18 1.92
C SER A 184 1.11 -21.18 0.91
N SER A 185 1.78 -20.04 0.75
CA SER A 185 2.83 -19.83 -0.24
C SER A 185 4.05 -19.12 0.36
N SER A 186 5.22 -19.29 -0.25
CA SER A 186 6.43 -18.55 0.13
C SER A 186 6.39 -17.07 -0.30
N LEU A 187 5.36 -16.68 -1.05
CA LEU A 187 5.12 -15.29 -1.46
C LEU A 187 4.22 -14.57 -0.47
N ASP A 188 3.60 -15.30 0.47
CA ASP A 188 2.77 -14.67 1.48
C ASP A 188 3.65 -13.85 2.42
N GLN A 189 3.21 -12.63 2.70
CA GLN A 189 3.99 -11.68 3.49
C GLN A 189 3.07 -10.79 4.31
N ALA A 190 3.59 -10.36 5.45
CA ALA A 190 3.01 -9.25 6.20
C ALA A 190 3.57 -7.94 5.68
N TYR A 191 2.71 -6.93 5.57
CA TYR A 191 3.05 -5.58 5.17
C TYR A 191 3.08 -4.65 6.39
N GLY A 192 3.63 -3.46 6.23
CA GLY A 192 3.67 -2.44 7.26
C GLY A 192 3.95 -1.08 6.62
N HIS A 193 3.47 -0.03 7.29
CA HIS A 193 3.69 1.33 6.83
C HIS A 193 5.15 1.75 6.98
N VAL A 194 5.66 2.47 6.00
CA VAL A 194 6.96 3.13 6.10
C VAL A 194 6.76 4.45 6.85
N ILE A 195 7.55 4.71 7.88
CA ILE A 195 7.67 6.04 8.46
C ILE A 195 8.92 6.68 7.87
N ASP A 196 8.73 7.69 7.02
CA ASP A 196 9.78 8.32 6.25
C ASP A 196 9.98 9.80 6.60
N GLY A 197 11.20 10.30 6.40
CA GLY A 197 11.56 11.61 6.93
C GLY A 197 13.04 11.95 6.86
N PHE A 198 13.42 13.14 7.30
CA PHE A 198 14.82 13.54 7.41
C PHE A 198 15.37 13.25 8.79
N ALA A 199 16.46 12.50 8.89
CA ALA A 199 17.04 12.10 10.16
C ALA A 199 17.46 13.32 11.01
N LEU A 200 17.20 13.26 12.31
CA LEU A 200 17.60 14.32 13.26
C LEU A 200 19.11 14.61 13.21
N ASP A 201 19.93 13.57 13.16
CA ASP A 201 21.40 13.66 13.29
C ASP A 201 22.06 14.44 12.14
N LEU A 202 21.46 14.43 10.95
CA LEU A 202 22.01 15.10 9.76
C LEU A 202 21.71 16.60 9.74
N ILE A 203 20.60 17.02 10.35
CA ILE A 203 20.25 18.45 10.49
C ILE A 203 21.21 19.13 11.47
N VAL A 204 21.64 18.41 12.52
CA VAL A 204 22.61 18.92 13.50
C VAL A 204 23.99 19.08 12.86
N ALA A 205 24.42 18.14 12.01
CA ALA A 205 25.72 18.23 11.33
C ALA A 205 25.83 19.43 10.38
N THR A 206 24.75 19.77 9.67
CA THR A 206 24.72 20.93 8.76
C THR A 206 24.64 22.26 9.50
N THR A 207 23.93 22.33 10.64
CA THR A 207 23.85 23.57 11.43
C THR A 207 25.10 23.86 12.24
N THR A 208 25.85 22.83 12.67
CA THR A 208 27.06 23.03 13.49
C THR A 208 28.23 23.64 12.69
N THR A 209 28.28 23.43 11.37
CA THR A 209 29.36 23.98 10.53
C THR A 209 29.17 25.48 10.22
N ALA A 210 28.00 26.06 10.49
CA ALA A 210 27.71 27.48 10.23
C ALA A 210 27.89 28.41 11.45
N SER A 211 28.19 27.89 12.64
CA SER A 211 28.22 28.70 13.88
C SER A 211 29.61 28.93 14.48
N THR A 212 30.69 28.59 13.77
CA THR A 212 32.07 28.90 14.22
C THR A 212 32.64 30.12 13.49
N SER A 213 32.21 31.32 13.88
CA SER A 213 33.06 32.51 13.85
C SER A 213 32.44 33.64 14.68
N LEU A 214 33.27 34.27 15.50
CA LEU A 214 33.03 35.41 16.41
C LEU A 214 32.71 35.06 17.88
N GLU A 215 33.57 34.26 18.51
CA GLU A 215 33.92 34.55 19.91
C GLU A 215 34.67 35.89 19.95
N THR A 216 33.98 36.92 20.44
CA THR A 216 34.54 38.24 20.71
C THR A 216 35.26 38.18 22.05
N THR A 217 36.58 38.04 22.02
CA THR A 217 37.45 38.33 23.17
C THR A 217 37.34 39.82 23.48
N SER A 218 36.81 40.14 24.66
CA SER A 218 36.78 41.48 25.21
C SER A 218 38.16 41.82 25.78
N GLU A 219 38.99 42.49 24.99
CA GLU A 219 40.18 43.21 25.46
C GLU A 219 40.03 44.72 25.22
N ILE A 220 40.50 45.49 26.20
CA ILE A 220 40.41 46.93 26.40
C ILE A 220 41.31 47.68 25.38
N PRO A 221 41.02 48.94 25.01
CA PRO A 221 41.39 49.49 23.70
C PRO A 221 42.78 50.13 23.68
N SER A 222 43.44 50.09 22.52
CA SER A 222 44.51 51.01 22.17
C SER A 222 44.44 51.37 20.68
N ASP A 223 44.57 52.66 20.42
CA ASP A 223 44.37 53.39 19.18
C ASP A 223 45.16 52.85 17.98
N THR A 224 44.53 52.75 16.80
CA THR A 224 44.86 53.55 15.60
C THR A 224 43.98 53.16 14.40
N PRO A 225 43.70 54.09 13.46
CA PRO A 225 42.77 53.88 12.36
C PRO A 225 43.47 53.30 11.14
N THR A 226 42.86 52.33 10.47
CA THR A 226 43.21 51.99 9.07
C THR A 226 41.96 51.59 8.31
N THR A 227 41.54 52.49 7.44
CA THR A 227 40.64 52.29 6.30
C THR A 227 41.09 51.15 5.40
N SER A 228 40.21 50.19 5.08
CA SER A 228 40.20 49.52 3.78
C SER A 228 38.88 48.80 3.48
N ALA A 229 38.32 49.23 2.36
CA ALA A 229 37.31 48.67 1.45
C ALA A 229 36.48 47.44 1.86
N SER A 230 35.17 47.69 1.85
CA SER A 230 34.06 46.75 1.77
C SER A 230 34.03 46.01 0.44
N ALA A 231 33.84 44.69 0.46
CA ALA A 231 33.35 43.91 -0.68
C ALA A 231 32.46 42.77 -0.16
N ALA A 232 31.15 43.04 -0.10
CA ALA A 232 30.13 42.04 0.19
C ALA A 232 29.88 41.18 -1.05
N ALA A 233 30.18 39.88 -0.96
CA ALA A 233 29.79 38.90 -1.96
C ALA A 233 28.37 38.40 -1.68
N SER A 234 27.38 38.98 -2.37
CA SER A 234 25.99 38.55 -2.38
C SER A 234 25.79 37.37 -3.32
N SER A 235 25.71 36.15 -2.77
CA SER A 235 25.34 34.95 -3.50
C SER A 235 23.84 34.96 -3.82
N SER A 236 23.47 35.47 -4.99
CA SER A 236 22.11 35.42 -5.52
C SER A 236 21.85 34.06 -6.18
N GLY A 237 21.14 33.19 -5.46
CA GLY A 237 20.60 31.93 -6.00
C GLY A 237 19.51 32.22 -7.02
N GLY A 238 19.87 32.27 -8.31
CA GLY A 238 18.94 32.44 -9.42
C GLY A 238 18.13 31.16 -9.65
N SER A 239 16.83 31.20 -9.36
CA SER A 239 15.90 30.17 -9.81
C SER A 239 15.76 30.26 -11.33
N SER A 240 16.36 29.31 -12.03
CA SER A 240 16.29 29.20 -13.49
C SER A 240 14.86 28.81 -13.90
N LYS A 241 14.02 29.83 -14.10
CA LYS A 241 12.71 29.68 -14.75
C LYS A 241 12.96 29.18 -16.17
N LEU A 242 12.40 28.00 -16.48
CA LEU A 242 12.43 27.44 -17.83
C LEU A 242 11.88 28.48 -18.81
N SER A 243 12.67 28.81 -19.83
CA SER A 243 12.29 29.75 -20.87
C SER A 243 10.92 29.37 -21.42
N GLY A 244 10.04 30.36 -21.61
CA GLY A 244 8.69 30.11 -22.13
C GLY A 244 8.68 29.31 -23.44
N GLY A 245 9.76 29.39 -24.23
CA GLY A 245 9.96 28.56 -25.42
C GLY A 245 10.09 27.06 -25.14
N ALA A 246 10.75 26.66 -24.04
CA ALA A 246 10.87 25.26 -23.65
C ALA A 246 9.51 24.69 -23.21
N ILE A 247 8.73 25.47 -22.47
CA ILE A 247 7.39 25.10 -22.03
C ILE A 247 6.46 24.94 -23.25
N ALA A 248 6.51 25.86 -24.21
CA ALA A 248 5.69 25.80 -25.43
C ALA A 248 6.02 24.55 -26.28
N GLY A 249 7.30 24.18 -26.37
CA GLY A 249 7.74 22.99 -27.12
C GLY A 249 7.18 21.68 -26.58
N ILE A 250 7.16 21.51 -25.26
CA ILE A 250 6.64 20.28 -24.61
C ILE A 250 5.15 20.12 -24.87
N VAL A 251 4.37 21.21 -24.78
CA VAL A 251 2.91 21.16 -24.97
C VAL A 251 2.54 20.72 -26.39
N ILE A 252 3.23 21.27 -27.40
CA ILE A 252 2.98 20.91 -28.81
C ILE A 252 3.37 19.44 -29.07
N GLY A 253 4.46 18.98 -28.48
CA GLY A 253 4.89 17.58 -28.57
C GLY A 253 3.85 16.60 -28.00
N CYS A 254 3.33 16.88 -26.81
CA CYS A 254 2.30 16.04 -26.18
C CYS A 254 1.02 15.97 -27.02
N LEU A 255 0.57 17.08 -27.61
CA LEU A 255 -0.62 17.10 -28.47
C LEU A 255 -0.45 16.24 -29.74
N ALA A 256 0.75 16.23 -30.33
CA ALA A 256 1.04 15.39 -31.49
C ALA A 256 1.01 13.89 -31.14
N VAL A 257 1.61 13.50 -30.02
CA VAL A 257 1.63 12.10 -29.56
C VAL A 257 0.23 11.59 -29.23
N VAL A 258 -0.58 12.38 -28.51
CA VAL A 258 -1.97 12.03 -28.19
C VAL A 258 -2.79 11.85 -29.48
N GLY A 259 -2.60 12.72 -30.47
CA GLY A 259 -3.25 12.60 -31.78
C GLY A 259 -2.92 11.29 -32.51
N ILE A 260 -1.66 10.86 -32.48
CA ILE A 260 -1.21 9.60 -33.10
C ILE A 260 -1.81 8.39 -32.38
N VAL A 261 -1.80 8.37 -31.04
CA VAL A 261 -2.34 7.26 -30.25
C VAL A 261 -3.85 7.10 -30.47
N LEU A 262 -4.61 8.20 -30.46
CA LEU A 262 -6.05 8.17 -30.71
C LEU A 262 -6.37 7.71 -32.14
N SER A 263 -5.57 8.15 -33.12
CA SER A 263 -5.71 7.72 -34.52
C SER A 263 -5.43 6.22 -34.69
N ALA A 264 -4.40 5.69 -34.02
CA ALA A 264 -4.07 4.28 -34.04
C ALA A 264 -5.17 3.42 -33.39
N LEU A 265 -5.67 3.80 -32.21
CA LEU A 265 -6.77 3.11 -31.54
C LEU A 265 -8.04 3.12 -32.40
N PHE A 266 -8.37 4.26 -33.01
CA PHE A 266 -9.52 4.37 -33.91
C PHE A 266 -9.41 3.41 -35.12
N LEU A 267 -8.23 3.32 -35.74
CA LEU A 267 -8.00 2.39 -36.85
C LEU A 267 -8.11 0.92 -36.41
N LEU A 268 -7.63 0.57 -35.22
CA LEU A 268 -7.75 -0.78 -34.67
C LEU A 268 -9.22 -1.15 -34.38
N PHE A 269 -10.00 -0.23 -33.80
CA PHE A 269 -11.43 -0.47 -33.58
C PHE A 269 -12.23 -0.55 -34.87
N ARG A 270 -11.88 0.24 -35.89
CA ARG A 270 -12.52 0.17 -37.20
C ARG A 270 -12.24 -1.17 -37.90
N ARG A 271 -11.03 -1.74 -37.75
CA ARG A 271 -10.70 -3.05 -38.33
C ARG A 271 -11.41 -4.22 -37.65
N ARG A 272 -11.82 -4.10 -36.39
CA ARG A 272 -12.49 -5.21 -35.65
C ARG A 272 -13.99 -5.37 -35.94
N LYS A 273 -14.64 -4.44 -36.66
CA LYS A 273 -16.09 -4.52 -36.93
C LYS A 273 -16.49 -5.33 -38.17
N SER A 274 -15.60 -6.15 -38.71
CA SER A 274 -15.88 -6.98 -39.90
C SER A 274 -15.64 -8.47 -39.64
N VAL A 275 -16.20 -9.00 -38.55
CA VAL A 275 -16.43 -10.45 -38.43
C VAL A 275 -17.91 -10.68 -38.71
N PRO A 276 -18.28 -11.22 -39.88
CA PRO A 276 -19.65 -11.65 -40.13
C PRO A 276 -19.95 -12.79 -39.16
N THR A 277 -20.90 -12.58 -38.25
CA THR A 277 -21.46 -13.66 -37.45
C THR A 277 -22.20 -14.61 -38.40
N GLU A 278 -21.59 -15.74 -38.73
CA GLU A 278 -22.31 -16.87 -39.31
C GLU A 278 -23.42 -17.27 -38.34
N LYS A 279 -24.65 -17.16 -38.82
CA LYS A 279 -25.84 -17.68 -38.14
C LYS A 279 -25.76 -19.21 -38.18
N HIS A 280 -25.32 -19.83 -37.09
CA HIS A 280 -25.45 -21.27 -36.93
C HIS A 280 -26.92 -21.59 -36.61
N VAL A 281 -27.63 -22.05 -37.64
CA VAL A 281 -28.94 -22.71 -37.56
C VAL A 281 -28.72 -24.16 -37.12
N GLY A 282 -29.58 -24.66 -36.24
CA GLY A 282 -29.57 -26.01 -35.68
C GLY A 282 -29.92 -25.91 -34.20
N GLU A 283 -31.19 -25.75 -33.81
CA GLU A 283 -32.29 -26.71 -34.00
C GLU A 283 -31.84 -28.13 -33.63
N LEU A 284 -31.97 -28.46 -32.35
CA LEU A 284 -32.32 -29.81 -31.93
C LEU A 284 -33.32 -29.72 -30.77
N ASP A 285 -34.47 -30.31 -31.09
CA ASP A 285 -35.75 -30.40 -30.41
C ASP A 285 -35.76 -31.64 -29.47
N GLY A 286 -36.68 -31.64 -28.48
CA GLY A 286 -37.09 -32.80 -27.66
C GLY A 286 -36.41 -32.96 -26.29
N ASP A 287 -37.08 -33.27 -25.18
CA ASP A 287 -38.50 -33.54 -24.87
C ASP A 287 -38.65 -33.53 -23.30
N PRO A 288 -39.85 -33.40 -22.71
CA PRO A 288 -40.11 -33.10 -21.29
C PRO A 288 -40.57 -34.31 -20.43
N HIS A 289 -40.83 -34.00 -19.14
CA HIS A 289 -41.54 -34.78 -18.11
C HIS A 289 -40.80 -35.95 -17.43
N GLN A 290 -40.53 -35.79 -16.13
CA GLN A 290 -40.99 -36.79 -15.17
C GLN A 290 -41.37 -36.17 -13.82
N GLU A 291 -42.67 -36.21 -13.59
CA GLU A 291 -43.41 -36.01 -12.36
C GLU A 291 -43.25 -37.26 -11.48
N PHE A 292 -43.02 -37.09 -10.18
CA PHE A 292 -43.18 -38.17 -9.21
C PHE A 292 -43.91 -37.64 -7.98
N GLU A 293 -45.24 -37.76 -8.01
CA GLU A 293 -46.10 -37.77 -6.84
C GLU A 293 -45.84 -39.02 -5.99
N VAL A 294 -45.69 -38.86 -4.68
CA VAL A 294 -46.00 -39.92 -3.70
C VAL A 294 -46.78 -39.31 -2.55
N HIS A 295 -48.06 -39.66 -2.48
CA HIS A 295 -49.01 -39.37 -1.41
C HIS A 295 -48.84 -40.32 -0.20
N GLY A 296 -49.02 -39.78 1.02
CA GLY A 296 -49.86 -40.44 2.06
C GLY A 296 -49.24 -40.89 3.39
N SER A 297 -49.32 -40.01 4.41
CA SER A 297 -49.72 -40.13 5.86
C SER A 297 -50.01 -41.51 6.55
N PRO A 298 -50.14 -41.62 7.91
CA PRO A 298 -50.34 -40.57 8.94
C PRO A 298 -49.57 -40.72 10.30
N ALA A 299 -49.64 -39.63 11.08
CA ALA A 299 -49.74 -39.49 12.54
C ALA A 299 -48.87 -40.35 13.49
N ASN A 300 -48.01 -39.68 14.27
CA ASN A 300 -47.98 -39.90 15.72
C ASN A 300 -47.43 -38.68 16.49
N SER A 301 -48.15 -38.32 17.54
CA SER A 301 -47.85 -37.31 18.54
C SER A 301 -46.74 -37.75 19.50
N GLY A 302 -45.86 -36.85 19.91
CA GLY A 302 -44.95 -37.10 21.03
C GLY A 302 -43.96 -35.97 21.27
N LEU A 303 -44.21 -35.20 22.34
CA LEU A 303 -43.26 -34.25 22.93
C LEU A 303 -41.92 -34.94 23.25
N ALA A 304 -40.80 -34.29 22.92
CA ALA A 304 -39.64 -34.18 23.80
C ALA A 304 -38.62 -33.18 23.23
N SER A 305 -38.28 -32.19 24.03
CA SER A 305 -37.08 -31.36 23.92
C SER A 305 -35.82 -32.20 23.74
N SER A 306 -34.93 -31.81 22.81
CA SER A 306 -33.50 -31.82 23.08
C SER A 306 -32.76 -31.01 22.01
N MET A 307 -31.95 -30.07 22.48
CA MET A 307 -30.98 -29.31 21.69
C MET A 307 -30.00 -30.27 21.02
N THR A 308 -29.81 -30.13 19.71
CA THR A 308 -28.62 -30.65 19.03
C THR A 308 -28.03 -29.56 18.13
N ALA A 309 -26.70 -29.53 18.20
CA ALA A 309 -25.82 -28.48 17.75
C ALA A 309 -25.92 -28.19 16.25
N THR A 310 -25.92 -26.90 15.93
CA THR A 310 -25.78 -26.38 14.58
C THR A 310 -24.38 -26.69 14.07
N GLU A 311 -24.32 -27.58 13.09
CA GLU A 311 -23.15 -27.95 12.30
C GLU A 311 -22.68 -26.74 11.48
N ASN A 312 -21.55 -26.15 11.88
CA ASN A 312 -20.86 -25.13 11.10
C ASN A 312 -20.23 -25.79 9.86
N ARG A 313 -20.89 -25.66 8.72
CA ARG A 313 -20.30 -25.97 7.40
C ARG A 313 -19.14 -25.00 7.14
N TYR A 314 -17.94 -25.56 7.08
CA TYR A 314 -16.77 -24.94 6.48
C TYR A 314 -17.08 -24.57 5.02
N TYR A 315 -17.05 -23.27 4.71
CA TYR A 315 -16.91 -22.80 3.33
C TYR A 315 -15.43 -22.88 2.96
N THR A 316 -15.01 -24.01 2.39
CA THR A 316 -13.77 -24.08 1.60
C THR A 316 -14.07 -23.51 0.22
N GLY A 317 -14.08 -22.18 0.11
CA GLY A 317 -14.11 -21.49 -1.17
C GLY A 317 -12.74 -21.59 -1.83
N SER A 318 -12.60 -22.46 -2.83
CA SER A 318 -11.44 -22.50 -3.72
C SER A 318 -11.35 -21.17 -4.48
N VAL A 319 -10.37 -20.35 -4.09
CA VAL A 319 -9.99 -19.12 -4.78
C VAL A 319 -9.35 -19.50 -6.13
N PRO A 320 -9.82 -18.95 -7.28
CA PRO A 320 -9.17 -19.18 -8.56
C PRO A 320 -7.79 -18.50 -8.59
N PRO A 321 -6.78 -19.08 -9.26
CA PRO A 321 -5.47 -18.47 -9.38
C PRO A 321 -5.58 -17.21 -10.25
N SER A 322 -5.34 -16.04 -9.65
CA SER A 322 -5.08 -14.82 -10.40
C SER A 322 -3.74 -14.98 -11.12
N GLU A 323 -3.78 -15.16 -12.43
CA GLU A 323 -2.62 -15.02 -13.30
C GLU A 323 -2.04 -13.60 -13.15
N MET A 324 -0.99 -13.46 -12.35
CA MET A 324 -0.12 -12.30 -12.45
C MET A 324 0.86 -12.53 -13.60
N VAL A 325 0.69 -11.72 -14.64
CA VAL A 325 1.59 -11.54 -15.77
C VAL A 325 3.01 -11.36 -15.25
N SER A 326 3.86 -12.35 -15.53
CA SER A 326 5.29 -12.31 -15.30
C SER A 326 5.91 -11.38 -16.34
N ASN A 327 6.36 -10.19 -15.93
CA ASN A 327 7.28 -9.41 -16.75
C ASN A 327 8.71 -9.88 -16.46
N GLU A 328 9.41 -10.26 -17.52
CA GLU A 328 10.76 -10.78 -17.52
C GLU A 328 11.74 -9.87 -16.75
N VAL A 329 12.46 -10.47 -15.82
CA VAL A 329 13.64 -9.88 -15.18
C VAL A 329 14.73 -9.74 -16.24
N SER A 330 14.91 -8.51 -16.75
CA SER A 330 16.13 -8.12 -17.42
C SER A 330 17.27 -8.05 -16.39
N THR A 331 18.11 -9.07 -16.40
CA THR A 331 19.46 -9.08 -15.82
C THR A 331 20.27 -7.90 -16.37
N MET A 332 20.38 -6.80 -15.62
CA MET A 332 21.43 -5.79 -15.81
C MET A 332 22.63 -6.11 -14.92
N GLY A 333 23.81 -6.01 -15.54
CA GLY A 333 25.07 -6.59 -15.11
C GLY A 333 25.73 -5.98 -13.88
N ARG A 334 26.57 -6.83 -13.26
CA ARG A 334 27.58 -6.49 -12.27
C ARG A 334 28.64 -5.56 -12.89
N PRO A 335 28.99 -4.43 -12.25
CA PRO A 335 30.31 -3.85 -12.43
C PRO A 335 31.30 -4.60 -11.54
N SER A 336 32.28 -5.21 -12.19
CA SER A 336 33.52 -5.66 -11.58
C SER A 336 34.38 -4.44 -11.31
N ASP A 337 34.68 -4.14 -10.06
CA ASP A 337 35.89 -3.38 -9.73
C ASP A 337 36.58 -4.00 -8.53
N ALA A 338 37.77 -4.52 -8.85
CA ALA A 338 38.74 -5.05 -7.92
C ALA A 338 39.51 -3.87 -7.31
N ILE A 339 39.48 -3.75 -5.99
CA ILE A 339 40.50 -3.04 -5.24
C ILE A 339 41.18 -4.05 -4.33
N THR A 340 42.30 -4.55 -4.81
CA THR A 340 43.32 -5.25 -4.05
C THR A 340 43.97 -4.27 -3.06
N ASN A 341 43.99 -4.62 -1.77
CA ASN A 341 45.03 -4.14 -0.86
C ASN A 341 45.50 -5.30 0.05
N PRO A 342 46.81 -5.31 0.39
CA PRO A 342 47.52 -6.53 0.79
C PRO A 342 47.43 -6.87 2.28
N LEU A 343 47.61 -8.18 2.50
CA LEU A 343 47.66 -8.93 3.75
C LEU A 343 48.75 -8.45 4.73
N SER A 344 48.44 -8.56 6.02
CA SER A 344 49.42 -8.71 7.12
C SER A 344 49.23 -10.11 7.75
N PRO A 345 50.30 -10.84 8.15
CA PRO A 345 50.22 -12.26 8.48
C PRO A 345 50.36 -12.56 9.98
N GLU A 346 49.38 -13.26 10.57
CA GLU A 346 49.47 -14.06 11.81
C GLU A 346 48.03 -14.59 12.02
N VAL A 347 47.67 -15.87 12.15
CA VAL A 347 48.30 -17.04 12.76
C VAL A 347 47.71 -18.27 12.04
N ALA A 348 48.57 -19.22 11.67
CA ALA A 348 48.18 -20.54 11.19
C ALA A 348 48.43 -21.59 12.28
N ALA A 349 47.37 -22.31 12.68
CA ALA A 349 47.30 -23.68 13.24
C ALA A 349 46.00 -23.75 14.07
N LEU A 350 44.99 -24.57 13.75
CA LEU A 350 45.04 -26.03 13.77
C LEU A 350 44.05 -26.66 12.79
N ARG A 351 44.44 -27.87 12.40
CA ARG A 351 43.91 -28.76 11.36
C ARG A 351 42.85 -29.72 11.92
N ASN A 352 41.88 -30.05 11.07
CA ASN A 352 41.22 -31.36 10.87
C ASN A 352 40.35 -32.01 11.98
N GLY A 353 39.11 -32.32 11.59
CA GLY A 353 38.28 -33.40 12.16
C GLY A 353 36.86 -33.35 11.60
N ARG A 354 36.60 -34.00 10.45
CA ARG A 354 35.97 -35.34 10.34
C ARG A 354 34.45 -35.32 10.58
N SER A 355 33.72 -35.45 9.47
CA SER A 355 32.49 -36.23 9.27
C SER A 355 31.91 -36.91 10.51
N GLN A 356 30.65 -36.62 10.84
CA GLN A 356 29.63 -37.65 11.04
C GLN A 356 28.22 -37.13 10.70
N ARG A 357 27.50 -38.04 10.05
CA ARG A 357 26.11 -38.05 9.65
C ARG A 357 25.38 -38.86 10.73
N ALA A 358 24.34 -38.31 11.32
CA ALA A 358 23.31 -39.00 12.11
C ALA A 358 22.06 -38.13 11.95
N GLU A 359 21.01 -38.51 11.23
CA GLU A 359 20.14 -39.68 11.43
C GLU A 359 19.62 -39.73 12.86
N LEU A 360 18.52 -39.01 13.09
CA LEU A 360 17.60 -39.20 14.21
C LEU A 360 16.19 -39.03 13.66
N ASP A 361 15.67 -40.17 13.23
CA ASP A 361 14.26 -40.47 13.04
C ASP A 361 13.69 -40.96 14.40
N SER A 362 12.36 -41.02 14.48
CA SER A 362 11.50 -41.58 15.55
C SER A 362 11.00 -40.63 16.66
N GLY A 363 9.83 -40.05 16.39
CA GLY A 363 8.57 -40.62 16.89
C GLY A 363 8.09 -40.19 18.28
N TRP A 364 7.00 -39.41 18.33
CA TRP A 364 6.11 -39.36 19.48
C TRP A 364 4.65 -39.47 19.04
N LYS A 365 4.03 -40.60 19.40
CA LYS A 365 2.60 -40.86 19.32
C LYS A 365 1.96 -40.48 20.66
N GLY A 366 0.84 -39.76 20.56
CA GLY A 366 -0.38 -39.90 21.35
C GLY A 366 -0.29 -40.07 22.86
N TYR A 367 -0.81 -39.07 23.57
CA TYR A 367 -1.82 -39.24 24.62
C TYR A 367 -2.86 -38.14 24.48
#